data_AF-A0A6B2CAR6-F1
#
_entry.id   AF-A0A6B2CAR6-F1
#
_cell.length_a   1.000
_cell.length_b   1.000
_cell.length_c   1.000
_cell.angle_alpha   90.00
_cell.angle_beta   90.00
_cell.angle_gamma   90.00
#
_symmetry.space_group_name_H-M   'P 1'
#
loop_
_entity.id
_entity.type
_entity.pdbx_description
1 polymer ?
#
loop_
_entity_poly.entity_id
_entity_poly.type
_entity_poly.pdbx_seq_one_letter_code
_entity_poly.pdbx_strand_id
1 'polypeptide(L)'
;MLEGVLTIDLAVKETLNAFRKKIIKEEIMYETVVKIIKDLTENRPFPLESQERYLTDAFEIAVNNHITIHITIYDALFIAVAKRRNLELITSDKKQADIAERLGVKTIPV
;
A
#
# COMPACT_ATOMS: atom_id res chain seq x y z
N MET A 1 -4.23 -18.96 -2.23
CA MET A 1 -4.15 -17.86 -1.27
C MET A 1 -2.77 -17.90 -0.63
N LEU A 2 -2.01 -16.82 -0.70
CA LEU A 2 -0.75 -16.70 0.03
C LEU A 2 -1.08 -16.45 1.51
N GLU A 3 -0.60 -17.33 2.37
CA GLU A 3 -0.73 -17.17 3.82
C GLU A 3 0.40 -16.28 4.33
N GLY A 4 0.08 -15.39 5.30
CA GLY A 4 1.08 -14.52 5.94
C GLY A 4 1.25 -13.12 5.33
N VAL A 5 0.49 -12.75 4.28
CA VAL A 5 0.50 -11.40 3.71
C VAL A 5 -0.92 -10.87 3.60
N LEU A 6 -1.12 -9.56 3.80
CA LEU A 6 -2.38 -8.85 3.55
C LEU A 6 -2.10 -7.48 2.95
N THR A 7 -3.11 -6.88 2.32
CA THR A 7 -3.06 -5.47 1.93
C THR A 7 -4.44 -4.83 1.98
N ILE A 8 -4.54 -3.56 1.63
CA ILE A 8 -5.79 -2.79 1.63
C ILE A 8 -6.30 -2.52 0.22
N ASP A 9 -7.60 -2.23 0.09
CA ASP A 9 -8.25 -1.94 -1.21
C ASP A 9 -7.56 -0.81 -2.00
N LEU A 10 -6.91 0.13 -1.32
CA LEU A 10 -6.10 1.18 -1.94
C LEU A 10 -4.96 0.64 -2.81
N ALA A 11 -4.30 -0.44 -2.41
CA ALA A 11 -3.16 -1.01 -3.14
C ALA A 11 -3.55 -1.44 -4.55
N VAL A 12 -4.78 -1.94 -4.73
CA VAL A 12 -5.32 -2.26 -6.06
C VAL A 12 -5.41 -0.99 -6.90
N LYS A 13 -5.98 0.10 -6.36
CA LYS A 13 -6.12 1.37 -7.09
C LYS A 13 -4.76 1.98 -7.47
N GLU A 14 -3.78 1.92 -6.58
CA GLU A 14 -2.42 2.40 -6.84
C GLU A 14 -1.72 1.58 -7.93
N THR A 15 -1.87 0.25 -7.87
CA THR A 15 -1.37 -0.68 -8.89
C THR A 15 -2.00 -0.38 -10.25
N LEU A 16 -3.32 -0.17 -10.31
CA LEU A 16 -4.02 0.20 -11.54
C LEU A 16 -3.54 1.55 -12.10
N ASN A 17 -3.28 2.53 -11.24
CA ASN A 17 -2.76 3.82 -11.67
C ASN A 17 -1.33 3.70 -12.23
N ALA A 18 -0.49 2.83 -11.65
CA ALA A 18 0.83 2.52 -12.19
C ALA A 18 0.73 1.85 -13.56
N PHE A 19 -0.16 0.85 -13.73
CA PHE A 19 -0.40 0.22 -15.03
C PHE A 19 -0.92 1.20 -16.08
N ARG A 20 -1.86 2.08 -15.72
CA ARG A 20 -2.34 3.14 -16.62
C ARG A 20 -1.19 3.98 -17.17
N LYS A 21 -0.24 4.39 -16.31
CA LYS A 21 0.95 5.14 -16.74
C LYS A 21 1.82 4.33 -17.70
N LYS A 22 2.01 3.04 -17.43
CA LYS A 22 2.79 2.14 -18.31
C LYS A 22 2.12 1.90 -19.66
N ILE A 23 0.79 1.76 -19.71
CA ILE A 23 0.04 1.64 -20.97
C ILE A 23 0.21 2.90 -21.81
N ILE A 24 0.08 4.09 -21.22
CA ILE A 24 0.26 5.38 -21.93
C ILE A 24 1.66 5.51 -22.53
N LYS A 25 2.67 4.91 -21.87
CA LYS A 25 4.05 4.86 -22.35
C LYS A 25 4.35 3.69 -23.27
N GLU A 26 3.35 2.87 -23.61
CA GLU A 26 3.50 1.66 -24.43
C GLU A 26 4.49 0.62 -23.83
N GLU A 27 4.70 0.66 -22.51
CA GLU A 27 5.61 -0.26 -21.78
C GLU A 27 4.94 -1.60 -21.42
N ILE A 28 3.61 -1.69 -21.54
CA ILE A 28 2.83 -2.89 -21.23
C ILE A 28 1.57 -2.96 -22.09
N MET A 29 1.21 -4.17 -22.52
CA MET A 29 -0.03 -4.42 -23.27
C MET A 29 -1.27 -4.30 -22.38
N TYR A 30 -2.32 -3.69 -22.91
CA TYR A 30 -3.62 -3.55 -22.24
C TYR A 30 -4.18 -4.90 -21.81
N GLU A 31 -4.10 -5.93 -22.67
CA GLU A 31 -4.62 -7.27 -22.42
C GLU A 31 -3.89 -7.95 -21.25
N THR A 32 -2.58 -7.70 -21.11
CA THR A 32 -1.80 -8.18 -19.96
C THR A 32 -2.29 -7.53 -18.67
N VAL A 33 -2.50 -6.20 -18.68
CA VAL A 33 -3.04 -5.50 -17.52
C VAL A 33 -4.41 -6.05 -17.14
N VAL A 34 -5.34 -6.20 -18.09
CA VAL A 34 -6.70 -6.74 -17.81
C VAL A 34 -6.64 -8.11 -17.13
N LYS A 35 -5.73 -9.00 -17.54
CA LYS A 35 -5.53 -10.30 -16.87
C LYS A 35 -5.09 -10.12 -15.41
N ILE A 36 -4.11 -9.25 -15.16
CA ILE A 36 -3.63 -8.96 -13.80
C ILE A 36 -4.75 -8.37 -12.93
N ILE A 37 -5.61 -7.50 -13.47
CA ILE A 37 -6.75 -6.96 -12.73
C ILE A 37 -7.67 -8.08 -12.25
N LYS A 38 -8.05 -9.00 -13.16
CA LYS A 38 -8.90 -10.15 -12.81
C LYS A 38 -8.23 -11.03 -11.76
N ASP A 39 -6.93 -11.28 -11.87
CA ASP A 39 -6.20 -12.04 -10.87
C ASP A 39 -6.25 -11.36 -9.49
N LEU A 40 -6.06 -10.04 -9.42
CA LEU A 40 -6.10 -9.29 -8.17
C LEU A 40 -7.51 -9.23 -7.55
N THR A 41 -8.57 -9.07 -8.36
CA THR A 41 -9.93 -8.81 -7.86
C THR A 41 -10.79 -10.07 -7.72
N GLU A 42 -10.66 -11.02 -8.64
CA GLU A 42 -11.45 -12.25 -8.71
C GLU A 42 -10.72 -13.41 -8.01
N ASN A 43 -9.46 -13.66 -8.38
CA ASN A 43 -8.68 -14.76 -7.79
C ASN A 43 -8.14 -14.44 -6.39
N ARG A 44 -8.07 -13.15 -6.03
CA ARG A 44 -7.70 -12.64 -4.68
C ARG A 44 -6.54 -13.42 -4.07
N PRO A 45 -5.32 -13.29 -4.61
CA PRO A 45 -4.18 -14.09 -4.18
C PRO A 45 -3.83 -13.88 -2.70
N PHE A 46 -4.20 -12.74 -2.13
CA PHE A 46 -4.06 -12.39 -0.71
C PHE A 46 -5.33 -11.68 -0.18
N PRO A 47 -5.56 -11.70 1.14
CA PRO A 47 -6.63 -10.93 1.76
C PRO A 47 -6.55 -9.43 1.45
N LEU A 48 -7.67 -8.87 1.01
CA LEU A 48 -7.89 -7.43 0.87
C LEU A 48 -8.75 -6.93 2.04
N GLU A 49 -8.22 -5.95 2.75
CA GLU A 49 -8.85 -5.38 3.94
C GLU A 49 -9.40 -3.97 3.66
N SER A 50 -10.58 -3.69 4.21
CA SER A 50 -11.18 -2.36 4.16
C SER A 50 -10.38 -1.38 5.03
N GLN A 51 -10.23 -0.16 4.51
CA GLN A 51 -9.31 0.85 5.05
C GLN A 51 -9.99 1.89 5.96
N GLU A 52 -11.33 1.93 5.98
CA GLU A 52 -12.13 2.96 6.62
C GLU A 52 -11.80 3.12 8.10
N ARG A 53 -11.58 1.99 8.79
CA ARG A 53 -11.25 1.95 10.23
C ARG A 53 -9.87 2.48 10.58
N TYR A 54 -9.03 2.77 9.60
CA TYR A 54 -7.67 3.27 9.77
C TYR A 54 -7.51 4.73 9.33
N LEU A 55 -8.57 5.37 8.84
CA LEU A 55 -8.48 6.73 8.28
C LEU A 55 -8.02 7.76 9.31
N THR A 56 -8.52 7.68 10.55
CA THR A 56 -8.09 8.57 11.63
C THR A 56 -6.62 8.36 11.98
N ASP A 57 -6.19 7.11 12.17
CA ASP A 57 -4.79 6.76 12.45
C ASP A 57 -3.86 7.25 11.32
N ALA A 58 -4.26 7.03 10.07
CA ALA A 58 -3.50 7.44 8.89
C ALA A 58 -3.42 8.96 8.77
N PHE A 59 -4.50 9.67 9.05
CA PHE A 59 -4.50 11.12 9.06
C PHE A 59 -3.55 11.66 10.14
N GLU A 60 -3.63 11.14 11.37
CA GLU A 60 -2.70 11.49 12.45
C GLU A 60 -1.24 11.23 12.07
N ILE A 61 -0.94 10.10 11.44
CA ILE A 61 0.40 9.78 10.96
C ILE A 61 0.85 10.78 9.89
N ALA A 62 0.01 11.08 8.91
CA ALA A 62 0.35 12.01 7.82
C ALA A 62 0.56 13.44 8.33
N VAL A 63 -0.25 13.91 9.28
CA VAL A 63 -0.09 15.26 9.85
C VAL A 63 1.01 15.34 10.87
N ASN A 64 1.23 14.36 11.77
CA ASN A 64 2.21 14.53 12.85
C ASN A 64 3.67 14.43 12.39
N ASN A 65 3.95 13.78 11.26
CA ASN A 65 5.31 13.63 10.72
C ASN A 65 5.77 14.82 9.83
N HIS A 66 4.89 15.80 9.59
CA HIS A 66 5.10 16.89 8.64
C HIS A 66 6.36 17.76 8.90
N ILE A 67 6.90 17.77 10.12
CA ILE A 67 8.03 18.64 10.45
C ILE A 67 9.36 18.05 9.92
N THR A 68 9.43 16.75 9.63
CA THR A 68 10.69 16.10 9.20
C THR A 68 10.57 15.38 7.86
N ILE A 69 9.51 14.58 7.66
CA ILE A 69 9.30 13.80 6.44
C ILE A 69 7.80 13.80 6.12
N HIS A 70 7.43 14.35 4.97
CA HIS A 70 6.05 14.35 4.51
C HIS A 70 5.73 13.05 3.76
N ILE A 71 4.56 12.48 4.08
CA ILE A 71 3.94 11.39 3.34
C ILE A 71 2.47 11.70 3.11
N THR A 72 1.87 11.04 2.11
CA THR A 72 0.46 11.23 1.80
C THR A 72 -0.43 10.40 2.72
N ILE A 73 -1.74 10.66 2.68
CA ILE A 73 -2.72 9.80 3.36
C ILE A 73 -2.67 8.35 2.85
N TYR A 74 -2.29 8.16 1.59
CA TYR A 74 -2.16 6.84 0.97
C TYR A 74 -1.03 6.05 1.61
N ASP A 75 0.14 6.66 1.73
CA ASP A 75 1.31 6.04 2.37
C ASP A 75 1.03 5.77 3.85
N ALA A 76 0.40 6.72 4.55
CA ALA A 76 0.11 6.62 5.96
C ALA A 76 -0.90 5.51 6.30
N LEU A 77 -1.82 5.19 5.37
CA LEU A 77 -2.79 4.11 5.55
C LEU A 77 -2.13 2.74 5.71
N PHE A 78 -1.10 2.43 4.92
CA PHE A 78 -0.37 1.18 5.06
C PHE A 78 0.34 1.08 6.42
N ILE A 79 0.94 2.19 6.87
CA ILE A 79 1.59 2.26 8.19
C ILE A 79 0.56 2.04 9.31
N ALA A 80 -0.60 2.70 9.22
CA ALA A 80 -1.68 2.57 10.18
C ALA A 80 -2.19 1.12 10.29
N VAL A 81 -2.39 0.45 9.15
CA VAL A 81 -2.81 -0.96 9.09
C VAL A 81 -1.75 -1.85 9.75
N ALA A 82 -0.48 -1.72 9.35
CA ALA A 82 0.61 -2.52 9.89
C ALA A 82 0.73 -2.34 11.41
N LYS A 83 0.67 -1.09 11.90
CA LYS A 83 0.72 -0.76 13.32
C LYS A 83 -0.45 -1.35 14.10
N ARG A 84 -1.68 -1.15 13.63
CA ARG A 84 -2.91 -1.61 14.33
C ARG A 84 -3.03 -3.13 14.34
N ARG A 85 -2.52 -3.81 13.31
CA ARG A 85 -2.51 -5.27 13.20
C ARG A 85 -1.27 -5.91 13.84
N ASN A 86 -0.30 -5.12 14.32
CA ASN A 86 0.99 -5.59 14.82
C ASN A 86 1.72 -6.47 13.78
N LEU A 87 1.77 -5.98 12.54
CA LEU A 87 2.42 -6.63 11.40
C LEU A 87 3.64 -5.83 10.93
N GLU A 88 4.48 -6.48 10.13
CA GLU A 88 5.58 -5.82 9.43
C GLU A 88 5.08 -5.14 8.15
N LEU A 89 5.69 -4.04 7.76
CA LEU A 89 5.37 -3.30 6.53
C LEU A 89 6.37 -3.64 5.41
N ILE A 90 5.88 -4.23 4.32
CA ILE A 90 6.66 -4.44 3.10
C ILE A 90 6.47 -3.23 2.18
N THR A 91 7.53 -2.52 1.83
CA THR A 91 7.45 -1.35 0.94
C THR A 91 8.76 -1.05 0.22
N SER A 92 8.66 -0.58 -1.03
CA SER A 92 9.78 0.00 -1.78
C SER A 92 9.98 1.49 -1.48
N ASP A 93 9.02 2.15 -0.82
CA ASP A 93 9.12 3.57 -0.50
C ASP A 93 9.93 3.76 0.78
N LYS A 94 11.16 4.27 0.62
CA LYS A 94 12.07 4.53 1.73
C LYS A 94 11.50 5.52 2.76
N LYS A 95 10.76 6.56 2.34
CA LYS A 95 10.18 7.53 3.27
C LYS A 95 9.08 6.89 4.10
N GLN A 96 8.27 6.03 3.48
CA GLN A 96 7.24 5.27 4.18
C GLN A 96 7.87 4.31 5.19
N ALA A 97 8.94 3.60 4.82
CA ALA A 97 9.68 2.71 5.70
C ALA A 97 10.28 3.48 6.90
N ASP A 98 10.99 4.59 6.64
CA ASP A 98 11.61 5.40 7.68
C ASP A 98 10.58 5.90 8.72
N ILE A 99 9.37 6.29 8.29
CA ILE A 99 8.30 6.71 9.19
C ILE A 99 7.71 5.52 9.95
N ALA A 100 7.51 4.38 9.29
CA ALA A 100 6.98 3.18 9.93
C ALA A 100 7.91 2.71 11.09
N GLU A 101 9.22 2.68 10.85
CA GLU A 101 10.21 2.30 11.86
C GLU A 101 10.21 3.23 13.07
N ARG A 102 10.12 4.55 12.84
CA ARG A 102 10.01 5.56 13.93
C ARG A 102 8.76 5.35 14.78
N LEU A 103 7.71 4.79 14.20
CA LEU A 103 6.44 4.48 14.87
C LEU A 103 6.41 3.06 15.49
N GLY A 104 7.55 2.35 15.48
CA GLY A 104 7.71 1.02 16.06
C GLY A 104 7.21 -0.12 15.16
N VAL A 105 6.95 0.15 13.88
CA VAL A 105 6.56 -0.86 12.90
C VAL A 105 7.80 -1.37 12.19
N LYS A 106 8.06 -2.68 12.25
CA LYS A 106 9.17 -3.28 11.50
C LYS A 106 8.89 -3.21 10.00
N THR A 107 9.93 -3.04 9.20
CA THR A 107 9.84 -2.90 7.75
C THR A 107 10.65 -3.96 7.03
N ILE A 108 10.20 -4.32 5.84
CA ILE A 108 10.96 -5.14 4.88
C ILE A 108 11.05 -4.34 3.57
N PRO A 109 12.19 -3.73 3.25
CA PRO A 109 12.36 -3.02 1.99
C PRO A 109 12.43 -4.00 0.80
N VAL A 110 11.77 -3.65 -0.31
CA VAL A 110 11.71 -4.46 -1.56
C VAL A 110 11.99 -3.65 -2.82
#